data_AF-A0AAE4DYC4-F1
#
_entry.id   AF-A0AAE4DYC4-F1
#
_cell.length_a   1.000
_cell.length_b   1.000
_cell.length_c   1.000
_cell.angle_alpha   90.00
_cell.angle_beta   90.00
_cell.angle_gamma   90.00
#
_symmetry.space_group_name_H-M   'P 1'
#
loop_
_entity.id
_entity.type
_entity.pdbx_description
1 polymer ?
#
loop_
_entity_poly.entity_id
_entity_poly.type
_entity_poly.pdbx_seq_one_letter_code
_entity_poly.pdbx_strand_id
1 'polypeptide(L)'
;MNRLNNLANALQQIILELSANGKNESATFFQTHYDMIIKSGYTISVEVLEILSNCMSMSQYANFSLRETQLLGNIVNNAIAVKSRMHHNS
;
A
#
# COMPACT_ATOMS: atom_id res chain seq x y z
N MET A 1 -1.51 3.97 -17.25
CA MET A 1 -1.09 4.41 -15.90
C MET A 1 0.05 3.50 -15.42
N ASN A 2 1.12 4.05 -14.85
CA ASN A 2 2.27 3.27 -14.34
C ASN A 2 1.80 2.40 -13.14
N ARG A 3 2.28 1.16 -13.00
CA ARG A 3 1.92 0.27 -11.86
C ARG A 3 2.24 0.92 -10.50
N LEU A 4 3.29 1.74 -10.44
CA LEU A 4 3.60 2.54 -9.25
C LEU A 4 2.57 3.64 -8.98
N ASN A 5 1.96 4.21 -10.02
CA ASN A 5 0.85 5.14 -9.83
C ASN A 5 -0.38 4.41 -9.28
N ASN A 6 -0.64 3.18 -9.72
CA ASN A 6 -1.74 2.39 -9.18
C ASN A 6 -1.50 2.04 -7.69
N LEU A 7 -0.27 1.68 -7.33
CA LEU A 7 0.12 1.45 -5.94
C LEU A 7 -0.02 2.73 -5.09
N ALA A 8 0.48 3.87 -5.60
CA ALA A 8 0.35 5.16 -4.93
C ALA A 8 -1.13 5.56 -4.73
N ASN A 9 -1.99 5.33 -5.74
CA ASN A 9 -3.42 5.58 -5.64
C ASN A 9 -4.09 4.66 -4.61
N ALA A 10 -3.74 3.37 -4.58
CA ALA A 10 -4.27 2.43 -3.59
C ALA A 10 -3.88 2.83 -2.16
N LEU A 11 -2.62 3.25 -1.96
CA LEU A 11 -2.14 3.79 -0.69
C LEU A 11 -2.92 5.05 -0.30
N GLN A 12 -3.10 6.00 -1.22
CA GLN A 12 -3.86 7.22 -0.94
C GLN A 12 -5.31 6.92 -0.51
N GLN A 13 -5.97 5.96 -1.17
CA GLN A 13 -7.34 5.57 -0.83
C GLN A 13 -7.44 4.99 0.59
N ILE A 14 -6.53 4.09 0.99
CA ILE A 14 -6.59 3.52 2.33
C ILE A 14 -6.25 4.56 3.40
N ILE A 15 -5.33 5.48 3.13
CA ILE A 15 -4.98 6.56 4.07
C ILE A 15 -6.21 7.41 4.37
N LEU A 16 -6.91 7.87 3.33
CA LEU A 16 -8.11 8.68 3.48
C LEU A 16 -9.21 7.94 4.26
N GLU A 17 -9.44 6.66 3.94
CA GLU A 17 -10.45 5.84 4.62
C GLU A 17 -10.12 5.64 6.10
N LEU A 18 -8.88 5.26 6.42
CA LEU A 18 -8.45 5.00 7.79
C LEU A 18 -8.45 6.27 8.63
N SER A 19 -7.99 7.40 8.08
CA SER A 19 -8.05 8.70 8.75
C SER A 19 -9.49 9.14 9.01
N ALA A 20 -10.41 8.96 8.05
CA ALA A 20 -11.83 9.27 8.24
C ALA A 20 -12.47 8.41 9.34
N ASN A 21 -11.99 7.18 9.54
CA ASN A 21 -12.47 6.25 10.57
C ASN A 21 -11.66 6.31 11.88
N GLY A 22 -10.79 7.32 12.07
CA GLY A 22 -10.01 7.53 13.29
C GLY A 22 -8.87 6.52 13.52
N LYS A 23 -8.55 5.67 12.53
CA LYS A 23 -7.46 4.67 12.59
C LYS A 23 -6.11 5.30 12.23
N ASN A 24 -5.74 6.37 12.94
CA ASN A 24 -4.61 7.26 12.59
C ASN A 24 -3.25 6.56 12.56
N GLU A 25 -3.00 5.58 13.44
CA GLU A 25 -1.75 4.81 13.44
C GLU A 25 -1.60 3.98 12.16
N SER A 26 -2.67 3.28 11.76
CA SER A 26 -2.68 2.53 10.50
C SER A 26 -2.55 3.46 9.29
N ALA A 27 -3.24 4.60 9.30
CA ALA A 27 -3.11 5.61 8.25
C ALA A 27 -1.66 6.13 8.14
N THR A 28 -0.99 6.38 9.27
CA THR A 28 0.40 6.85 9.33
C THR A 28 1.39 5.83 8.76
N PHE A 29 1.16 4.54 9.02
CA PHE A 29 1.93 3.44 8.42
C PHE A 29 1.88 3.52 6.88
N PHE A 30 0.69 3.60 6.30
CA PHE A 30 0.53 3.69 4.84
C PHE A 30 1.04 5.01 4.27
N GLN A 31 0.87 6.13 4.99
CA GLN A 31 1.40 7.44 4.59
C GLN A 31 2.92 7.40 4.45
N THR A 32 3.63 6.75 5.38
CA THR A 32 5.08 6.60 5.31
C THR A 32 5.52 5.93 4.01
N HIS A 33 4.79 4.91 3.57
CA HIS A 33 5.11 4.15 2.36
C HIS A 33 4.71 4.90 1.08
N TYR A 34 3.59 5.65 1.13
CA TYR A 34 3.20 6.56 0.05
C TYR A 34 4.26 7.63 -0.18
N ASP A 35 4.72 8.28 0.89
CA ASP A 35 5.76 9.30 0.86
C ASP A 35 7.06 8.78 0.23
N MET A 36 7.45 7.54 0.54
CA MET A 36 8.63 6.90 -0.07
C MET A 36 8.51 6.78 -1.59
N ILE A 37 7.32 6.45 -2.11
CA ILE A 37 7.08 6.35 -3.56
C ILE A 37 7.11 7.74 -4.22
N ILE A 38 6.48 8.75 -3.60
CA ILE A 38 6.41 10.09 -4.17
C ILE A 38 7.76 10.81 -4.11
N LYS A 39 8.45 10.79 -2.96
CA LYS A 39 9.73 11.50 -2.75
C LYS A 39 10.86 10.94 -3.60
N SER A 40 10.81 9.67 -3.94
CA SER A 40 11.82 8.98 -4.75
C SER A 40 11.62 9.16 -6.26
N GLY A 41 10.66 10.00 -6.68
CA GLY A 41 10.31 10.18 -8.09
C GLY A 41 9.62 8.96 -8.70
N TYR A 42 8.74 8.28 -7.95
CA TYR A 42 8.10 7.02 -8.32
C TYR A 42 9.10 5.88 -8.51
N THR A 43 9.94 5.66 -7.50
CA THR A 43 10.75 4.44 -7.33
C THR A 43 10.46 3.81 -5.96
N ILE A 44 10.74 2.51 -5.80
CA ILE A 44 10.46 1.81 -4.54
C ILE A 44 11.45 0.66 -4.36
N SER A 45 11.86 0.41 -3.12
CA SER A 45 12.71 -0.74 -2.81
C SER A 45 11.92 -2.04 -2.78
N VAL A 46 12.62 -3.16 -3.00
CA VAL A 46 12.02 -4.51 -2.89
C VAL A 46 11.50 -4.78 -1.48
N GLU A 47 12.20 -4.29 -0.45
CA GLU A 47 11.80 -4.42 0.95
C GLU A 47 10.43 -3.77 1.22
N VAL A 48 10.21 -2.55 0.73
CA VAL A 48 8.91 -1.87 0.88
C VAL A 48 7.82 -2.63 0.12
N LEU A 49 8.12 -3.18 -1.06
CA LEU A 49 7.17 -4.03 -1.78
C LEU A 49 6.86 -5.31 -1.02
N GLU A 50 7.82 -5.90 -0.32
CA GLU A 50 7.59 -7.09 0.52
C GLU A 50 6.66 -6.79 1.67
N ILE A 51 6.88 -5.68 2.37
CA ILE A 51 5.99 -5.22 3.45
C ILE A 51 4.56 -5.04 2.90
N LEU A 52 4.40 -4.29 1.81
CA LEU A 52 3.08 -4.01 1.23
C LEU A 52 2.41 -5.24 0.61
N SER A 53 3.19 -6.22 0.12
CA SER A 53 2.63 -7.47 -0.42
C SER A 53 2.12 -8.43 0.66
N ASN A 54 2.53 -8.23 1.92
CA ASN A 54 2.15 -9.09 3.05
C ASN A 54 1.25 -8.38 4.07
N CYS A 55 0.90 -7.11 3.86
CA CYS A 55 0.18 -6.31 4.84
C CYS A 55 -1.29 -6.72 5.06
N MET A 56 -1.80 -7.73 4.34
CA MET A 56 -3.16 -8.26 4.55
C MET A 56 -3.38 -8.73 5.99
N SER A 57 -2.33 -9.21 6.67
CA SER A 57 -2.40 -9.62 8.08
C SER A 57 -2.83 -8.48 9.03
N MET A 58 -2.61 -7.22 8.65
CA MET A 58 -3.02 -6.06 9.46
C MET A 58 -4.53 -6.03 9.71
N SER A 59 -5.36 -6.53 8.77
CA SER A 59 -6.82 -6.55 8.95
C SER A 59 -7.27 -7.44 10.11
N GLN A 60 -6.44 -8.40 10.53
CA GLN A 60 -6.76 -9.31 11.63
C GLN A 60 -6.62 -8.65 13.00
N TYR A 61 -5.77 -7.64 13.13
CA TYR A 61 -5.43 -7.01 14.42
C TYR A 61 -5.92 -5.56 14.53
N ALA A 62 -6.18 -4.89 13.41
CA ALA A 62 -6.52 -3.46 13.38
C ALA A 62 -8.03 -3.17 13.29
N ASN A 63 -8.88 -4.19 13.47
CA ASN A 63 -10.35 -4.09 13.43
C ASN A 63 -10.86 -3.34 12.17
N PHE A 64 -10.38 -3.76 11.00
CA PHE A 64 -10.76 -3.16 9.72
C PHE A 64 -12.19 -3.56 9.36
N SER A 65 -12.95 -2.58 8.87
CA SER A 65 -14.23 -2.80 8.21
C SER A 65 -14.04 -3.60 6.92
N LEU A 66 -15.15 -4.07 6.34
CA LEU A 66 -15.13 -4.72 5.04
C LEU A 66 -14.49 -3.83 3.95
N ARG A 67 -14.82 -2.54 3.95
CA ARG A 67 -14.29 -1.57 2.98
C ARG A 67 -12.78 -1.35 3.15
N GLU A 68 -12.31 -1.17 4.39
CA GLU A 68 -10.87 -1.02 4.67
C GLU A 68 -10.09 -2.29 4.30
N THR A 69 -10.68 -3.47 4.53
CA THR A 69 -10.10 -4.77 4.15
C THR A 69 -10.00 -4.91 2.64
N GLN A 70 -11.01 -4.46 1.88
CA GLN A 70 -10.96 -4.44 0.40
C GLN A 70 -9.88 -3.49 -0.12
N LEU A 71 -9.75 -2.30 0.47
CA LEU A 71 -8.70 -1.35 0.11
C LEU A 71 -7.30 -1.91 0.42
N LEU A 72 -7.16 -2.64 1.52
CA LEU A 72 -5.92 -3.33 1.88
C LEU A 72 -5.55 -4.40 0.85
N GLY A 73 -6.54 -5.18 0.40
CA GLY A 73 -6.37 -6.15 -0.69
C GLY A 73 -5.89 -5.49 -1.99
N ASN A 74 -6.38 -4.28 -2.31
CA ASN A 74 -5.91 -3.54 -3.48
C ASN A 74 -4.43 -3.15 -3.37
N ILE A 75 -3.95 -2.77 -2.19
CA ILE A 75 -2.53 -2.48 -1.96
C ILE A 75 -1.69 -3.72 -2.19
N VAL A 76 -2.07 -4.85 -1.59
CA VAL A 76 -1.37 -6.13 -1.74
C VAL A 76 -1.25 -6.53 -3.20
N ASN A 77 -2.37 -6.50 -3.94
CA ASN A 77 -2.39 -6.85 -5.36
C ASN A 77 -1.49 -5.92 -6.20
N ASN A 78 -1.50 -4.62 -5.93
CA ASN A 78 -0.65 -3.67 -6.65
C ASN A 78 0.83 -3.85 -6.30
N ALA A 79 1.17 -4.10 -5.03
CA ALA A 79 2.54 -4.35 -4.60
C ALA A 79 3.12 -5.61 -5.26
N ILE A 80 2.35 -6.71 -5.30
CA ILE A 80 2.72 -7.93 -6.02
C ILE A 80 2.93 -7.62 -7.50
N ALA A 81 2.02 -6.88 -8.14
CA ALA A 81 2.13 -6.53 -9.55
C ALA A 81 3.38 -5.67 -9.86
N VAL A 82 3.78 -4.75 -8.97
CA VAL A 82 5.03 -4.00 -9.11
C VAL A 82 6.23 -4.94 -8.94
N LYS A 83 6.25 -5.76 -7.88
CA LYS A 83 7.33 -6.70 -7.58
C LYS A 83 7.59 -7.68 -8.72
N SER A 84 6.55 -8.29 -9.28
CA SER A 84 6.69 -9.23 -10.40
C SER A 84 7.35 -8.60 -11.62
N ARG A 85 7.15 -7.30 -11.89
CA ARG A 85 7.82 -6.62 -13.02
C ARG A 85 9.31 -6.42 -12.76
N MET A 86 9.70 -6.09 -11.52
CA MET A 86 11.11 -5.91 -11.18
C MET A 86 11.89 -7.20 -11.42
N HIS A 87 11.32 -8.36 -11.10
CA HIS A 87 11.96 -9.66 -11.37
C HIS A 87 12.10 -10.01 -12.86
N HIS A 88 11.27 -9.47 -13.75
CA HIS A 88 11.35 -9.73 -15.19
C HIS A 88 12.28 -8.76 -15.94
N ASN A 89 12.74 -7.70 -15.28
CA ASN A 89 13.65 -6.69 -15.85
C ASN A 89 15.11 -6.88 -15.38
N SER A 90 15.38 -7.94 -14.59
CA SER A 90 16.70 -8.36 -14.12
C SER A 90 17.24 -9.48 -15.02
#